data_AF-A0A3C0ZT14-F1
#
_entry.id   AF-A0A3C0ZT14-F1
#
_cell.length_a   1.000
_cell.length_b   1.000
_cell.length_c   1.000
_cell.angle_alpha   90.00
_cell.angle_beta   90.00
_cell.angle_gamma   90.00
#
_symmetry.space_group_name_H-M   'P 1'
#
loop_
_entity.id
_entity.type
_entity.pdbx_description
1 polymer ?
#
loop_
_entity_poly.entity_id
_entity_poly.type
_entity_poly.pdbx_seq_one_letter_code
_entity_poly.pdbx_strand_id
1 'polypeptide(L)'
;ESTGSIGVVTLNLPRMAYIAKNADEFYAMLDRYMDIAARSLRVKRQVITRLMNEGLYPYTRRYLGTFSNHFSTIGIVGMNEAIENAAWVPGDITGRQGHQFAMDVLQHMRDRLSDYQERYGDLYNLEATPAESTTYRFAKHDTEEFPKIITAEKNGGAPYYTNST
;
A
#
# COMPACT_ATOMS: atom_id res chain seq x y z
N GLU A 1 19.17 -3.49 -18.82
CA GLU A 1 18.69 -2.48 -17.86
C GLU A 1 17.16 -2.40 -17.84
N SER A 2 16.46 -3.52 -17.69
CA SER A 2 14.99 -3.51 -17.63
C SER A 2 14.54 -3.49 -16.17
N THR A 3 13.78 -2.47 -15.80
CA THR A 3 13.15 -2.29 -14.48
C THR A 3 11.63 -2.39 -14.60
N GLY A 4 10.99 -2.80 -13.52
CA GLY A 4 9.55 -2.98 -13.43
C GLY A 4 9.15 -3.43 -12.03
N SER A 5 7.87 -3.72 -11.82
CA SER A 5 7.38 -4.29 -10.57
C SER A 5 7.01 -5.77 -10.75
N ILE A 6 7.40 -6.57 -9.77
CA ILE A 6 7.04 -7.99 -9.68
C ILE A 6 5.58 -8.19 -9.25
N GLY A 7 5.02 -7.17 -8.63
CA GLY A 7 3.69 -7.16 -8.05
C GLY A 7 3.54 -5.99 -7.10
N VAL A 8 2.28 -5.58 -6.95
CA VAL A 8 1.87 -4.52 -6.05
C VAL A 8 0.94 -5.13 -4.99
N VAL A 9 1.17 -4.78 -3.72
CA VAL A 9 0.21 -5.02 -2.63
C VAL A 9 -0.14 -3.65 -2.03
N THR A 10 -1.40 -3.23 -2.18
CA THR A 10 -1.88 -1.92 -1.72
C THR A 10 -2.51 -2.03 -0.32
N LEU A 11 -2.11 -1.13 0.58
CA LEU A 11 -2.63 -1.04 1.94
C LEU A 11 -3.78 -0.03 2.03
N ASN A 12 -4.84 -0.41 2.74
CA ASN A 12 -6.02 0.43 2.98
C ASN A 12 -5.79 1.30 4.23
N LEU A 13 -5.26 2.51 4.04
CA LEU A 13 -5.00 3.45 5.13
C LEU A 13 -6.29 3.92 5.84
N PRO A 14 -7.38 4.28 5.14
CA PRO A 14 -8.64 4.70 5.76
C PRO A 14 -9.16 3.71 6.80
N ARG A 15 -9.19 2.41 6.46
CA ARG A 15 -9.64 1.37 7.38
C ARG A 15 -8.75 1.28 8.61
N MET A 16 -7.42 1.32 8.44
CA MET A 16 -6.50 1.25 9.59
C MET A 16 -6.67 2.46 10.51
N ALA A 17 -6.81 3.66 9.95
CA ALA A 17 -7.04 4.88 10.71
C ALA A 17 -8.37 4.87 11.47
N TYR A 18 -9.44 4.38 10.83
CA TYR A 18 -10.76 4.26 11.43
C TYR A 18 -10.80 3.29 12.63
N ILE A 19 -10.08 2.16 12.52
CA ILE A 19 -10.05 1.13 13.58
C ILE A 19 -9.15 1.56 14.75
N ALA A 20 -8.05 2.26 14.46
CA ALA A 20 -7.07 2.66 15.46
C ALA A 20 -7.64 3.71 16.43
N LYS A 21 -7.43 3.51 17.73
CA LYS A 21 -7.82 4.50 18.75
C LYS A 21 -6.80 5.61 18.94
N ASN A 22 -5.56 5.37 18.51
CA ASN A 22 -4.43 6.28 18.64
C ASN A 22 -3.36 5.96 17.58
N ALA A 23 -2.34 6.81 17.50
CA ALA A 23 -1.24 6.65 16.55
C ALA A 23 -0.48 5.33 16.70
N ASP A 24 -0.23 4.89 17.94
CA ASP A 24 0.53 3.65 18.20
C ASP A 24 -0.19 2.42 17.66
N GLU A 25 -1.52 2.33 17.85
CA GLU A 25 -2.35 1.26 17.29
C GLU A 25 -2.36 1.29 15.76
N PHE A 26 -2.39 2.49 15.16
CA PHE A 26 -2.32 2.66 13.70
C PHE A 26 -0.97 2.16 13.16
N TYR A 27 0.15 2.61 13.73
CA TYR A 27 1.48 2.21 13.28
C TYR A 27 1.74 0.71 13.51
N ALA A 28 1.23 0.14 14.61
CA ALA A 28 1.31 -1.31 14.83
C ALA A 28 0.55 -2.12 13.77
N MET A 29 -0.63 -1.64 13.33
CA MET A 29 -1.36 -2.26 12.22
C MET A 29 -0.62 -2.07 10.90
N LEU A 30 -0.12 -0.86 10.62
CA LEU A 30 0.66 -0.56 9.43
C LEU A 30 1.86 -1.49 9.31
N ASP A 31 2.66 -1.63 10.37
CA ASP A 31 3.81 -2.54 10.41
C ASP A 31 3.41 -3.97 10.13
N ARG A 32 2.36 -4.46 10.81
CA ARG A 32 1.85 -5.82 10.60
C ARG A 32 1.46 -6.05 9.14
N TYR A 33 0.75 -5.11 8.52
CA TYR A 33 0.32 -5.26 7.13
C TYR A 33 1.47 -5.08 6.13
N MET A 34 2.43 -4.21 6.40
CA MET A 34 3.66 -4.09 5.61
C MET A 34 4.49 -5.38 5.68
N ASP A 35 4.62 -6.00 6.85
CA ASP A 35 5.31 -7.29 7.02
C ASP A 35 4.64 -8.42 6.24
N ILE A 36 3.29 -8.42 6.20
CA ILE A 36 2.52 -9.38 5.40
C ILE A 36 2.72 -9.10 3.90
N ALA A 37 2.64 -7.84 3.47
CA ALA A 37 2.83 -7.43 2.09
C ALA A 37 4.23 -7.81 1.58
N ALA A 38 5.28 -7.49 2.35
CA ALA A 38 6.65 -7.81 2.00
C ALA A 38 6.87 -9.32 1.86
N ARG A 39 6.39 -10.12 2.82
CA ARG A 39 6.45 -11.59 2.74
C ARG A 39 5.69 -12.14 1.54
N SER A 40 4.49 -11.62 1.26
CA SER A 40 3.68 -12.02 0.10
C SER A 40 4.42 -11.76 -1.22
N LEU A 41 4.99 -10.57 -1.37
CA LEU A 41 5.78 -10.19 -2.55
C LEU A 41 7.04 -11.03 -2.70
N ARG A 42 7.73 -11.35 -1.59
CA ARG A 42 8.88 -12.27 -1.58
C ARG A 42 8.50 -13.66 -2.08
N VAL A 43 7.40 -14.23 -1.57
CA VAL A 43 6.89 -15.53 -2.03
C VAL A 43 6.55 -15.48 -3.52
N LYS A 44 5.84 -14.43 -3.96
CA LYS A 44 5.53 -14.24 -5.39
C LYS A 44 6.79 -14.24 -6.25
N ARG A 45 7.81 -13.46 -5.85
CA ARG A 45 9.10 -13.39 -6.55
C ARG A 45 9.78 -14.76 -6.64
N GLN A 46 9.82 -15.52 -5.55
CA GLN A 46 10.40 -16.87 -5.54
C GLN A 46 9.67 -17.80 -6.51
N VAL A 47 8.33 -17.80 -6.48
CA VAL A 47 7.51 -18.65 -7.34
C VAL A 47 7.72 -18.32 -8.82
N ILE A 48 7.54 -17.07 -9.23
CA ILE A 48 7.68 -16.71 -10.65
C ILE A 48 9.11 -16.88 -11.16
N THR A 49 10.12 -16.68 -10.32
CA THR A 49 11.54 -16.91 -10.69
C THR A 49 11.76 -18.39 -10.94
N ARG A 50 11.23 -19.27 -10.07
CA ARG A 50 11.26 -20.72 -10.28
C ARG A 50 10.59 -21.10 -11.61
N LEU A 51 9.35 -20.64 -11.83
CA LEU A 51 8.60 -20.95 -13.06
C LEU A 51 9.32 -20.44 -14.33
N MET A 52 9.97 -19.28 -14.27
CA MET A 52 10.78 -18.75 -15.37
C MET A 52 11.99 -19.65 -15.66
N ASN A 53 12.67 -20.12 -14.62
CA ASN A 53 13.83 -21.01 -14.75
C ASN A 53 13.43 -22.40 -15.29
N GLU A 54 12.24 -22.88 -14.91
CA GLU A 54 11.62 -24.11 -15.43
C GLU A 54 11.06 -23.96 -16.86
N GLY A 55 11.13 -22.76 -17.45
CA GLY A 55 10.81 -22.53 -18.85
C GLY A 55 9.36 -22.11 -19.14
N LEU A 56 8.55 -21.83 -18.12
CA LEU A 56 7.14 -21.43 -18.29
C LEU A 56 6.96 -19.97 -18.74
N TYR A 57 8.02 -19.16 -18.66
CA TYR A 57 8.02 -17.77 -19.15
C TYR A 57 9.15 -17.53 -20.18
N PRO A 58 9.09 -18.15 -21.37
CA PRO A 58 10.19 -18.16 -22.32
C PRO A 58 10.50 -16.76 -22.88
N TYR A 59 9.48 -15.96 -23.19
CA TYR A 59 9.67 -14.59 -23.65
C TYR A 59 10.22 -13.69 -22.54
N THR A 60 9.66 -13.78 -21.33
CA THR A 60 10.15 -13.03 -20.17
C THR A 60 11.61 -13.35 -19.89
N ARG A 61 12.00 -14.63 -19.90
CA ARG A 61 13.40 -15.03 -19.76
C ARG A 61 14.27 -14.51 -20.89
N ARG A 62 13.78 -14.54 -22.13
CA ARG A 62 14.53 -14.08 -23.31
C ARG A 62 14.81 -12.58 -23.30
N TYR A 63 13.89 -11.76 -22.79
CA TYR A 63 13.99 -10.30 -22.82
C TYR A 63 14.49 -9.70 -21.49
N LEU A 64 14.05 -10.23 -20.35
CA LEU A 64 14.42 -9.71 -19.03
C LEU A 64 15.60 -10.46 -18.41
N GLY A 65 15.72 -11.77 -18.67
CA GLY A 65 16.75 -12.64 -18.11
C GLY A 65 16.55 -12.96 -16.62
N THR A 66 16.47 -11.93 -15.79
CA THR A 66 16.29 -12.01 -14.33
C THR A 66 15.33 -10.93 -13.84
N PHE A 67 14.75 -11.16 -12.65
CA PHE A 67 13.96 -10.19 -11.92
C PHE A 67 14.76 -9.39 -10.87
N SER A 68 16.09 -9.53 -10.82
CA SER A 68 16.94 -8.85 -9.83
C SER A 68 16.77 -7.32 -9.82
N ASN A 69 16.44 -6.71 -10.97
CA ASN A 69 16.23 -5.27 -11.10
C ASN A 69 14.76 -4.85 -10.99
N HIS A 70 13.85 -5.78 -10.64
CA HIS A 70 12.42 -5.49 -10.50
C HIS A 70 12.08 -5.26 -9.03
N PHE A 71 11.24 -4.27 -8.75
CA PHE A 71 10.77 -3.93 -7.42
C PHE A 71 9.66 -4.86 -6.94
N SER A 72 9.62 -5.05 -5.63
CA SER A 72 8.45 -5.53 -4.88
C SER A 72 7.71 -4.29 -4.36
N THR A 73 6.53 -3.99 -4.89
CA THR A 73 5.88 -2.70 -4.63
C THR A 73 4.84 -2.83 -3.53
N ILE A 74 4.98 -2.01 -2.48
CA ILE A 74 3.94 -1.81 -1.48
C ILE A 74 3.26 -0.48 -1.81
N GLY A 75 1.96 -0.53 -2.04
CA GLY A 75 1.15 0.61 -2.40
C GLY A 75 0.33 1.14 -1.23
N ILE A 76 -0.15 2.38 -1.35
CA ILE A 76 -1.14 2.97 -0.44
C ILE A 76 -2.29 3.60 -1.19
N VAL A 77 -3.39 3.83 -0.48
CA VAL A 77 -4.56 4.56 -0.97
C VAL A 77 -5.27 5.28 0.18
N GLY A 78 -5.94 6.39 -0.13
CA GLY A 78 -6.83 7.10 0.79
C GLY A 78 -6.10 7.78 1.94
N MET A 79 -4.99 8.49 1.70
CA MET A 79 -4.32 9.21 2.79
C MET A 79 -5.21 10.32 3.37
N ASN A 80 -5.93 11.05 2.51
CA ASN A 80 -6.87 12.07 2.99
C ASN A 80 -7.95 11.46 3.88
N GLU A 81 -8.60 10.38 3.43
CA GLU A 81 -9.64 9.73 4.24
C GLU A 81 -9.05 9.01 5.46
N ALA A 82 -7.77 8.61 5.46
CA ALA A 82 -7.10 8.14 6.66
C ALA A 82 -6.99 9.25 7.71
N ILE A 83 -6.68 10.48 7.31
CA ILE A 83 -6.66 11.63 8.22
C ILE A 83 -8.07 11.91 8.73
N GLU A 84 -9.08 11.95 7.85
CA GLU A 84 -10.47 12.21 8.24
C GLU A 84 -11.05 11.14 9.16
N ASN A 85 -10.67 9.87 8.97
CA ASN A 85 -11.13 8.76 9.81
C ASN A 85 -10.33 8.58 11.09
N ALA A 86 -9.13 9.14 11.19
CA ALA A 86 -8.34 9.10 12.41
C ALA A 86 -8.92 10.08 13.44
N ALA A 87 -9.84 9.62 14.28
CA ALA A 87 -10.44 10.45 15.34
C ALA A 87 -9.42 11.06 16.33
N TRP A 88 -8.18 10.55 16.33
CA TRP A 88 -7.04 11.00 17.12
C TRP A 88 -6.09 11.94 16.36
N VAL A 89 -6.37 12.28 15.09
CA VAL A 89 -5.70 13.32 14.31
C VAL A 89 -6.74 14.39 13.96
N PRO A 90 -6.55 15.65 14.38
CA PRO A 90 -7.52 16.68 14.05
C PRO A 90 -7.28 17.25 12.63
N GLY A 91 -8.37 17.39 11.86
CA GLY A 91 -8.39 18.09 10.58
C GLY A 91 -8.38 17.18 9.36
N ASP A 92 -7.87 17.70 8.26
CA ASP A 92 -7.72 17.02 6.96
C ASP A 92 -6.32 17.28 6.39
N ILE A 93 -6.04 16.78 5.18
CA ILE A 93 -4.73 16.92 4.54
C ILE A 93 -4.32 18.37 4.24
N THR A 94 -5.27 19.31 4.16
CA THR A 94 -4.98 20.72 3.89
C THR A 94 -4.42 21.46 5.12
N GLY A 95 -4.62 20.89 6.31
CA GLY A 95 -4.09 21.41 7.56
C GLY A 95 -2.66 20.98 7.83
N ARG A 96 -1.90 21.81 8.59
CA ARG A 96 -0.52 21.48 8.98
C ARG A 96 -0.39 20.12 9.70
N GLN A 97 -1.38 19.75 10.51
CA GLN A 97 -1.36 18.50 11.26
C GLN A 97 -1.60 17.28 10.37
N GLY A 98 -2.57 17.35 9.45
CA GLY A 98 -2.81 16.29 8.47
C GLY A 98 -1.63 16.12 7.51
N HIS A 99 -1.01 17.22 7.07
CA HIS A 99 0.20 17.16 6.26
C HIS A 99 1.37 16.49 6.99
N GLN A 100 1.58 16.83 8.27
CA GLN A 100 2.62 16.21 9.08
C GLN A 100 2.35 14.71 9.25
N PHE A 101 1.10 14.33 9.55
CA PHE A 101 0.72 12.92 9.65
C PHE A 101 1.01 12.15 8.36
N ALA A 102 0.61 12.69 7.20
CA ALA A 102 0.89 12.06 5.90
C ALA A 102 2.41 11.87 5.68
N MET A 103 3.22 12.87 6.01
CA MET A 103 4.67 12.79 5.91
C MET A 103 5.27 11.75 6.85
N ASP A 104 4.79 11.67 8.10
CA ASP A 104 5.25 10.70 9.09
C ASP A 104 4.94 9.27 8.64
N VAL A 105 3.73 9.03 8.11
CA VAL A 105 3.34 7.72 7.56
C VAL A 105 4.23 7.34 6.38
N LEU A 106 4.42 8.25 5.41
CA LEU A 106 5.26 7.97 4.25
C LEU A 106 6.72 7.71 4.64
N GLN A 107 7.25 8.45 5.60
CA GLN A 107 8.61 8.28 6.09
C GLN A 107 8.75 6.95 6.83
N HIS A 108 7.81 6.60 7.71
CA HIS A 108 7.77 5.30 8.39
C HIS A 108 7.75 4.15 7.37
N MET A 109 6.88 4.23 6.36
CA MET A 109 6.82 3.22 5.32
C MET A 109 8.13 3.11 4.52
N ARG A 110 8.76 4.24 4.20
CA ARG A 110 10.06 4.26 3.52
C ARG A 110 11.13 3.54 4.33
N ASP A 111 11.19 3.77 5.63
CA ASP A 111 12.18 3.13 6.51
C ASP A 111 11.95 1.61 6.57
N ARG A 112 10.69 1.18 6.71
CA ARG A 112 10.32 -0.25 6.64
C ARG A 112 10.69 -0.90 5.31
N LEU A 113 10.54 -0.20 4.18
CA LEU A 113 10.98 -0.72 2.88
C LEU A 113 12.49 -0.93 2.86
N SER A 114 13.28 -0.01 3.45
CA SER A 114 14.73 -0.17 3.61
C SER A 114 15.05 -1.48 4.35
N ASP A 115 14.40 -1.73 5.49
CA ASP A 115 14.59 -2.94 6.28
C ASP A 115 14.31 -4.21 5.46
N TYR A 116 13.26 -4.19 4.62
CA TYR A 116 12.93 -5.33 3.78
C TYR A 116 13.96 -5.58 2.67
N GLN A 117 14.57 -4.53 2.13
CA GLN A 117 15.65 -4.68 1.16
C GLN A 117 16.86 -5.38 1.79
N GLU A 118 17.27 -4.96 2.99
CA GLU A 118 18.37 -5.60 3.72
C GLU A 118 18.03 -7.04 4.10
N ARG A 119 16.81 -7.26 4.60
CA ARG A 119 16.37 -8.58 5.08
C ARG A 119 16.24 -9.62 3.97
N TYR A 120 15.69 -9.23 2.81
CA TYR A 120 15.34 -10.18 1.74
C TYR A 120 16.32 -10.16 0.57
N GLY A 121 17.17 -9.14 0.45
CA GLY A 121 18.08 -8.95 -0.68
C GLY A 121 17.36 -8.64 -2.01
N ASP A 122 16.13 -8.13 -1.93
CA ASP A 122 15.32 -7.71 -3.09
C ASP A 122 15.04 -6.21 -3.03
N LEU A 123 14.80 -5.59 -4.18
CA LEU A 123 14.37 -4.19 -4.23
C LEU A 123 12.90 -4.05 -3.79
N TYR A 124 12.62 -3.07 -2.94
CA TYR A 124 11.27 -2.70 -2.50
C TYR A 124 11.03 -1.21 -2.74
N ASN A 125 9.84 -0.83 -3.19
CA ASN A 125 9.48 0.58 -3.36
C ASN A 125 8.06 0.87 -2.86
N LEU A 126 7.82 2.16 -2.62
CA LEU A 126 6.52 2.71 -2.29
C LEU A 126 5.85 3.23 -3.56
N GLU A 127 4.55 2.98 -3.72
CA GLU A 127 3.77 3.55 -4.81
C GLU A 127 2.45 4.16 -4.31
N ALA A 128 2.22 5.38 -4.75
CA ALA A 128 0.90 5.99 -4.85
C ALA A 128 0.08 5.20 -5.89
N THR A 129 -0.59 4.12 -5.46
CA THR A 129 -1.22 3.18 -6.41
C THR A 129 -2.27 3.94 -7.23
N PRO A 130 -2.26 3.86 -8.58
CA PRO A 130 -3.28 4.50 -9.43
C PRO A 130 -4.71 4.03 -9.11
N ALA A 131 -4.82 2.87 -8.45
CA ALA A 131 -5.96 2.36 -7.70
C ALA A 131 -7.34 2.47 -8.38
N GLU A 132 -7.40 2.45 -9.70
CA GLU A 132 -8.61 2.64 -10.52
C GLU A 132 -9.83 1.84 -10.04
N SER A 133 -9.63 0.55 -9.72
CA SER A 133 -10.67 -0.31 -9.13
C SER A 133 -10.51 -0.53 -7.62
N THR A 134 -9.31 -0.28 -7.09
CA THR A 134 -8.96 -0.57 -5.70
C THR A 134 -9.55 0.46 -4.74
N THR A 135 -9.61 1.74 -5.15
CA THR A 135 -10.25 2.82 -4.39
C THR A 135 -11.71 2.50 -4.10
N TYR A 136 -12.46 2.14 -5.14
CA TYR A 136 -13.87 1.76 -5.05
C TYR A 136 -14.06 0.46 -4.26
N ARG A 137 -13.25 -0.57 -4.55
CA ARG A 137 -13.39 -1.88 -3.89
C ARG A 137 -13.18 -1.77 -2.38
N PHE A 138 -12.16 -1.06 -1.92
CA PHE A 138 -11.96 -0.86 -0.48
C PHE A 138 -13.08 -0.05 0.13
N ALA A 139 -13.42 1.11 -0.45
CA ALA A 139 -14.46 1.97 0.10
C ALA A 139 -15.82 1.25 0.18
N LYS A 140 -16.19 0.48 -0.85
CA LYS A 140 -17.41 -0.34 -0.83
C LYS A 140 -17.43 -1.32 0.34
N HIS A 141 -16.39 -2.16 0.47
CA HIS A 141 -16.31 -3.15 1.55
C HIS A 141 -16.27 -2.48 2.93
N ASP A 142 -15.60 -1.33 3.03
CA ASP A 142 -15.49 -0.58 4.27
C ASP A 142 -16.84 0.03 4.67
N THR A 143 -17.62 0.57 3.73
CA THR A 143 -18.96 1.10 4.03
C THR A 143 -19.97 0.02 4.41
N GLU A 144 -19.80 -1.21 3.90
CA GLU A 144 -20.62 -2.37 4.28
C GLU A 144 -20.33 -2.83 5.72
N GLU A 145 -19.06 -2.80 6.14
CA GLU A 145 -18.61 -3.26 7.46
C GLU A 145 -18.66 -2.16 8.53
N PHE A 146 -18.39 -0.92 8.14
CA PHE A 146 -18.27 0.26 8.99
C PHE A 146 -19.14 1.40 8.46
N PRO A 147 -20.45 1.44 8.80
CA PRO A 147 -21.38 2.41 8.23
C PRO A 147 -21.06 3.89 8.50
N LYS A 148 -20.13 4.18 9.41
CA LYS A 148 -19.69 5.54 9.76
C LYS A 148 -18.30 5.89 9.21
N ILE A 149 -17.67 5.00 8.45
CA ILE A 149 -16.38 5.30 7.84
C ILE A 149 -16.55 6.39 6.78
N ILE A 150 -15.66 7.37 6.81
CA ILE A 150 -15.64 8.49 5.88
C ILE A 150 -14.99 8.02 4.59
N THR A 151 -15.58 8.39 3.45
CA THR A 151 -15.06 8.16 2.10
C THR A 151 -15.04 9.48 1.33
N ALA A 152 -14.39 9.53 0.17
CA ALA A 152 -14.30 10.74 -0.64
C ALA A 152 -15.62 11.12 -1.36
N GLU A 153 -16.64 10.27 -1.27
CA GLU A 153 -17.98 10.48 -1.82
C GLU A 153 -18.69 11.61 -1.06
N LYS A 154 -19.35 12.55 -1.77
CA LYS A 154 -19.98 13.74 -1.15
C LYS A 154 -21.46 13.95 -1.47
N ASN A 155 -22.11 13.12 -2.28
CA ASN A 155 -23.45 13.34 -2.83
C ASN A 155 -24.29 12.06 -3.04
N GLY A 156 -24.06 10.98 -2.27
CA GLY A 156 -24.82 9.73 -2.39
C GLY A 156 -24.48 8.89 -3.63
N GLY A 157 -23.34 9.16 -4.26
CA GLY A 157 -22.74 8.34 -5.30
C GLY A 157 -22.06 7.07 -4.78
N ALA A 158 -21.30 6.43 -5.66
CA ALA A 158 -20.52 5.24 -5.33
C ALA A 158 -19.36 5.61 -4.37
N PRO A 159 -19.16 4.89 -3.25
CA PRO A 159 -18.08 5.20 -2.32
C PRO A 159 -16.71 4.94 -2.95
N TYR A 160 -15.76 5.85 -2.76
CA TYR A 160 -14.38 5.70 -3.21
C TYR A 160 -13.41 6.40 -2.25
N TYR A 161 -12.15 5.98 -2.29
CA TYR A 161 -11.05 6.67 -1.63
C TYR A 161 -10.26 7.51 -2.62
N THR A 162 -9.67 8.61 -2.14
CA THR A 162 -8.75 9.41 -2.94
C THR A 162 -7.52 8.60 -3.33
N ASN A 163 -7.03 8.87 -4.54
CA ASN A 163 -5.77 8.29 -4.96
C ASN A 163 -4.64 8.92 -4.14
N SER A 164 -4.00 8.09 -3.33
CA SER A 164 -2.70 8.42 -2.72
C SER A 164 -2.75 9.65 -1.80
N THR A 165 -1.64 10.41 -1.70
CA THR A 165 -1.44 11.59 -0.84
C THR A 165 -1.68 12.89 -1.57
#